data_AF-A0A8H5ZBC1-F1
#
_entry.id   AF-A0A8H5ZBC1-F1
#
_cell.length_a   1.000
_cell.length_b   1.000
_cell.length_c   1.000
_cell.angle_alpha   90.00
_cell.angle_beta   90.00
_cell.angle_gamma   90.00
#
_symmetry.space_group_name_H-M   'P 1'
#
loop_
_entity.id
_entity.type
_entity.pdbx_description
1 polymer ?
#
loop_
_entity_poly.entity_id
_entity_poly.type
_entity_poly.pdbx_seq_one_letter_code
_entity_poly.pdbx_strand_id
1 'polypeptide(L)'
;MGGARRPHGNATGGVVLSKPGGRVHVNSPRQELPMSANLTWSLSHDSRTTVAACFAMSRPLSPVVNACPRLSRRCMQCGQPVNRCPPAPRRWMSGVRDAPIKRPKTAIFFPGQGVQRVGMCTPWLEAFPGTAKPILEEIDDTLQLPLTKVIESGTNAELTKTENAQPAIMATSILILRILEKEFGFKTDERVDITLGHSLGEFAALVAGGYLTFGDALKMVRRRAEVMAECSQEAVAEEGGEFGMVALVCESEEHMQSLIQGIHEFLALGSKADSHDSLPAVQQVAIANLNSKNQIVLSGSIARINTLLTNLRQFGGHDPRHVRLKSDAPFHSLLMKPAQETMKQILYRETKNGRDIVTWPGILPCISNVSGKPFTDKDQLKDLLARSCVETVQWWKSIKYLHEEEKIMRYVGIGPGKVGRNLVGKEVGMKGSVKGGGVWGITSPKEMEEVMQALDETENAEAE
;
A
#
# COMPACT_ATOMS: atom_id res chain seq x y z
N MET A 1 -60.12 15.37 44.04
CA MET A 1 -61.42 15.27 43.33
C MET A 1 -61.17 14.54 42.03
N GLY A 2 -61.94 13.49 41.74
CA GLY A 2 -61.59 12.44 40.80
C GLY A 2 -62.00 12.69 39.35
N GLY A 3 -61.89 11.61 38.56
CA GLY A 3 -62.62 11.48 37.29
C GLY A 3 -61.89 10.69 36.21
N ALA A 4 -61.85 9.37 36.34
CA ALA A 4 -61.55 8.45 35.24
C ALA A 4 -62.65 8.46 34.16
N ARG A 5 -62.31 8.07 32.92
CA ARG A 5 -63.20 7.34 31.96
C ARG A 5 -62.42 6.87 30.70
N ARG A 6 -62.17 5.55 30.62
CA ARG A 6 -62.46 4.70 29.43
C ARG A 6 -63.91 4.16 29.62
N PRO A 7 -64.61 3.46 28.69
CA PRO A 7 -64.13 2.66 27.54
C PRO A 7 -65.02 2.66 26.27
N HIS A 8 -64.61 1.94 25.22
CA HIS A 8 -65.36 0.84 24.58
C HIS A 8 -64.68 0.43 23.25
N GLY A 9 -64.55 -0.88 23.05
CA GLY A 9 -64.04 -1.48 21.81
C GLY A 9 -65.17 -1.98 20.91
N ASN A 10 -64.80 -2.50 19.74
CA ASN A 10 -65.35 -3.76 19.24
C ASN A 10 -64.42 -4.37 18.18
N ALA A 11 -64.15 -5.66 18.36
CA ALA A 11 -63.59 -6.56 17.38
C ALA A 11 -64.69 -7.08 16.45
N THR A 12 -64.35 -7.53 15.24
CA THR A 12 -64.74 -8.84 14.67
C THR A 12 -64.33 -8.94 13.19
N GLY A 13 -63.93 -10.15 12.78
CA GLY A 13 -64.08 -10.61 11.39
C GLY A 13 -62.80 -10.96 10.65
N GLY A 14 -62.23 -12.14 10.92
CA GLY A 14 -61.22 -12.76 10.04
C GLY A 14 -61.86 -13.55 8.90
N VAL A 15 -61.08 -13.81 7.84
CA VAL A 15 -61.27 -14.97 6.94
C VAL A 15 -59.90 -15.52 6.56
N VAL A 16 -59.68 -16.78 6.93
CA VAL A 16 -58.64 -17.68 6.44
C VAL A 16 -59.18 -18.39 5.20
N LEU A 17 -58.40 -18.48 4.12
CA LEU A 17 -58.66 -19.42 3.04
C LEU A 17 -57.37 -20.17 2.66
N SER A 18 -57.45 -21.49 2.72
CA SER A 18 -56.41 -22.46 2.42
C SER A 18 -56.83 -23.37 1.27
N LYS A 19 -55.96 -23.49 0.25
CA LYS A 19 -55.63 -24.64 -0.67
C LYS A 19 -56.77 -25.34 -1.45
N PRO A 20 -56.50 -25.80 -2.70
CA PRO A 20 -55.82 -27.09 -2.92
C PRO A 20 -54.81 -27.11 -4.08
N GLY A 21 -53.96 -28.14 -4.10
CA GLY A 21 -52.94 -28.37 -5.11
C GLY A 21 -53.46 -29.02 -6.40
N GLY A 22 -52.61 -29.01 -7.43
CA GLY A 22 -52.75 -29.79 -8.64
C GLY A 22 -51.37 -30.08 -9.23
N ARG A 23 -51.04 -31.36 -9.39
CA ARG A 23 -49.91 -31.84 -10.20
C ARG A 23 -50.29 -31.73 -11.67
N VAL A 24 -49.35 -31.29 -12.52
CA VAL A 24 -49.32 -31.67 -13.94
C VAL A 24 -47.88 -32.03 -14.31
N HIS A 25 -47.68 -33.29 -14.67
CA HIS A 25 -46.52 -33.78 -15.40
C HIS A 25 -46.69 -33.44 -16.88
N VAL A 26 -45.63 -32.94 -17.55
CA VAL A 26 -45.44 -33.14 -18.98
C VAL A 26 -43.96 -33.49 -19.24
N ASN A 27 -43.81 -34.51 -20.11
CA ASN A 27 -42.64 -35.24 -20.54
C ASN A 27 -41.66 -34.46 -21.43
N SER A 28 -40.36 -34.75 -21.26
CA SER A 28 -39.29 -35.12 -22.22
C SER A 28 -39.05 -34.32 -23.54
N PRO A 29 -37.85 -34.38 -24.19
CA PRO A 29 -36.75 -35.32 -23.95
C PRO A 29 -35.31 -34.75 -23.95
N ARG A 30 -34.43 -35.56 -23.35
CA ARG A 30 -32.99 -35.61 -23.66
C ARG A 30 -32.78 -36.00 -25.13
N GLN A 31 -31.85 -35.35 -25.81
CA GLN A 31 -31.14 -35.92 -26.95
C GLN A 31 -29.65 -36.00 -26.59
N GLU A 32 -29.16 -37.23 -26.47
CA GLU A 32 -27.75 -37.58 -26.54
C GLU A 32 -27.45 -38.10 -27.95
N LEU A 33 -26.32 -37.61 -28.51
CA LEU A 33 -25.35 -38.30 -29.39
C LEU A 33 -25.77 -38.57 -30.87
N PRO A 34 -24.83 -38.55 -31.85
CA PRO A 34 -23.55 -39.30 -31.78
C PRO A 34 -22.27 -38.69 -32.37
N MET A 35 -21.19 -39.41 -32.05
CA MET A 35 -19.80 -39.33 -32.50
C MET A 35 -19.61 -39.29 -34.02
N SER A 36 -18.52 -38.64 -34.45
CA SER A 36 -17.32 -39.29 -35.01
C SER A 36 -16.68 -38.45 -36.13
N ALA A 37 -15.38 -38.21 -36.04
CA ALA A 37 -14.41 -38.51 -37.10
C ALA A 37 -13.00 -38.12 -36.65
N ASN A 38 -12.11 -39.11 -36.77
CA ASN A 38 -10.68 -39.09 -36.53
C ASN A 38 -9.94 -38.08 -37.42
N LEU A 39 -8.78 -37.61 -36.96
CA LEU A 39 -7.55 -37.61 -37.74
C LEU A 39 -6.33 -37.50 -36.83
N THR A 40 -5.64 -38.64 -36.70
CA THR A 40 -4.26 -38.82 -36.28
C THR A 40 -3.27 -38.32 -37.36
N TRP A 41 -1.97 -38.44 -37.06
CA TRP A 41 -0.73 -38.16 -37.81
C TRP A 41 0.01 -36.93 -37.25
N SER A 42 1.29 -36.96 -36.88
CA SER A 42 2.29 -38.03 -36.69
C SER A 42 3.57 -37.34 -36.18
N LEU A 43 4.20 -37.92 -35.15
CA LEU A 43 5.64 -37.74 -34.90
C LEU A 43 6.42 -38.39 -36.04
N SER A 44 7.57 -37.83 -36.44
CA SER A 44 8.83 -38.58 -36.61
C SER A 44 10.00 -37.78 -37.20
N HIS A 45 11.20 -38.28 -36.89
CA HIS A 45 12.52 -38.13 -37.53
C HIS A 45 13.51 -37.09 -37.00
N ASP A 46 14.16 -37.49 -35.90
CA ASP A 46 15.58 -37.87 -35.79
C ASP A 46 16.46 -37.88 -37.07
N SER A 47 17.67 -37.33 -36.97
CA SER A 47 18.88 -37.93 -37.56
C SER A 47 20.17 -37.37 -36.96
N ARG A 48 20.88 -38.22 -36.22
CA ARG A 48 22.33 -38.18 -35.93
C ARG A 48 23.14 -38.54 -37.18
N THR A 49 24.34 -37.96 -37.37
CA THR A 49 25.62 -38.70 -37.57
C THR A 49 26.87 -37.79 -37.66
N THR A 50 27.70 -37.85 -36.61
CA THR A 50 29.10 -38.32 -36.54
C THR A 50 30.01 -38.28 -37.78
N VAL A 51 31.28 -37.83 -37.64
CA VAL A 51 32.54 -38.66 -37.65
C VAL A 51 33.84 -37.86 -37.93
N ALA A 52 34.83 -38.12 -37.06
CA ALA A 52 36.32 -38.13 -37.16
C ALA A 52 37.11 -36.90 -37.63
N ALA A 53 38.13 -36.40 -36.91
CA ALA A 53 39.32 -36.99 -36.27
C ALA A 53 40.55 -37.16 -37.20
N CYS A 54 41.67 -36.55 -36.81
CA CYS A 54 43.08 -36.94 -37.01
C CYS A 54 43.99 -35.88 -36.35
N PHE A 55 45.16 -36.12 -35.77
CA PHE A 55 45.83 -37.27 -35.12
C PHE A 55 47.15 -36.71 -34.52
N ALA A 56 47.59 -37.31 -33.41
CA ALA A 56 48.98 -37.50 -32.92
C ALA A 56 49.94 -36.34 -32.53
N MET A 57 50.14 -36.23 -31.21
CA MET A 57 51.36 -36.62 -30.43
C MET A 57 52.76 -36.14 -30.84
N SER A 58 53.44 -35.44 -29.91
CA SER A 58 54.73 -35.87 -29.31
C SER A 58 55.16 -34.96 -28.13
N ARG A 59 55.69 -35.55 -27.04
CA ARG A 59 56.20 -34.95 -25.78
C ARG A 59 57.75 -34.74 -25.86
N PRO A 60 58.48 -34.45 -24.76
CA PRO A 60 58.58 -33.22 -23.94
C PRO A 60 60.07 -32.76 -23.74
N LEU A 61 60.34 -31.51 -23.32
CA LEU A 61 61.63 -31.15 -22.67
C LEU A 61 61.45 -29.99 -21.66
N SER A 62 62.02 -30.13 -20.46
CA SER A 62 62.13 -29.11 -19.40
C SER A 62 63.52 -28.43 -19.42
N PRO A 63 63.86 -27.52 -18.48
CA PRO A 63 63.80 -26.07 -18.61
C PRO A 63 65.19 -25.41 -18.75
N VAL A 64 65.26 -24.24 -19.39
CA VAL A 64 66.45 -23.37 -19.32
C VAL A 64 66.20 -22.24 -18.34
N VAL A 65 66.99 -22.25 -17.27
CA VAL A 65 67.07 -21.22 -16.23
C VAL A 65 67.86 -20.05 -16.79
N ASN A 66 67.21 -18.92 -17.05
CA ASN A 66 67.91 -17.64 -17.23
C ASN A 66 67.68 -16.75 -16.01
N ALA A 67 68.79 -16.50 -15.30
CA ALA A 67 68.86 -15.64 -14.14
C ALA A 67 68.57 -14.18 -14.53
N CYS A 68 67.53 -13.61 -13.95
CA CYS A 68 67.21 -12.18 -14.02
C CYS A 68 67.52 -11.56 -12.64
N PRO A 69 68.15 -10.37 -12.57
CA PRO A 69 68.69 -9.84 -11.31
C PRO A 69 67.58 -9.51 -10.32
N ARG A 70 67.76 -9.93 -9.06
CA ARG A 70 66.87 -9.61 -7.95
C ARG A 70 66.86 -8.09 -7.71
N LEU A 71 65.88 -7.40 -8.28
CA LEU A 71 65.50 -6.05 -7.85
C LEU A 71 65.07 -6.14 -6.38
N SER A 72 65.93 -5.64 -5.48
CA SER A 72 65.62 -5.54 -4.06
C SER A 72 64.45 -4.57 -3.89
N ARG A 73 63.24 -5.09 -3.68
CA ARG A 73 62.09 -4.27 -3.34
C ARG A 73 62.38 -3.61 -1.99
N ARG A 74 62.41 -2.28 -1.96
CA ARG A 74 62.46 -1.48 -0.72
C ARG A 74 61.04 -1.01 -0.41
N CYS A 75 60.69 -0.97 0.87
CA CYS A 75 59.40 -0.46 1.32
C CYS A 75 59.28 1.03 0.97
N MET A 76 58.20 1.46 0.29
CA MET A 76 57.99 2.88 -0.04
C MET A 76 57.71 3.77 1.18
N GLN A 77 57.30 3.17 2.31
CA GLN A 77 57.01 3.90 3.55
C GLN A 77 58.27 4.21 4.38
N CYS A 78 59.28 3.32 4.36
CA CYS A 78 60.44 3.42 5.26
C CYS A 78 61.81 3.15 4.59
N GLY A 79 61.85 2.82 3.30
CA GLY A 79 63.08 2.66 2.52
C GLY A 79 63.92 1.41 2.82
N GLN A 80 63.52 0.56 3.77
CA GLN A 80 64.25 -0.64 4.18
C GLN A 80 63.98 -1.86 3.27
N PRO A 81 64.91 -2.84 3.19
CA PRO A 81 64.66 -4.12 2.53
C PRO A 81 63.49 -4.86 3.18
N VAL A 82 62.59 -5.45 2.40
CA VAL A 82 61.30 -6.03 2.87
C VAL A 82 61.47 -6.97 4.08
N ASN A 83 62.57 -7.72 4.14
CA ASN A 83 62.83 -8.71 5.19
C ASN A 83 63.24 -8.11 6.55
N ARG A 84 63.39 -6.79 6.68
CA ARG A 84 63.75 -6.10 7.93
C ARG A 84 62.74 -5.02 8.36
N CYS A 85 61.57 -4.95 7.72
CA CYS A 85 60.54 -4.01 8.13
C CYS A 85 59.83 -4.53 9.40
N PRO A 86 59.80 -3.78 10.51
CA PRO A 86 59.04 -4.19 11.70
C PRO A 86 57.55 -4.32 11.34
N PRO A 87 56.82 -5.30 11.89
CA PRO A 87 55.39 -5.44 11.63
C PRO A 87 54.68 -4.18 12.14
N ALA A 88 54.02 -3.46 11.23
CA ALA A 88 53.10 -2.41 11.63
C ALA A 88 52.03 -3.02 12.56
N PRO A 89 51.58 -2.30 13.60
CA PRO A 89 50.43 -2.75 14.39
C PRO A 89 49.30 -3.08 13.42
N ARG A 90 48.66 -4.24 13.58
CA ARG A 90 47.55 -4.72 12.74
C ARG A 90 46.38 -3.74 12.87
N ARG A 91 46.46 -2.64 12.15
CA ARG A 91 45.31 -1.86 11.71
C ARG A 91 44.70 -2.72 10.62
N TRP A 92 43.52 -3.27 10.88
CA TRP A 92 42.68 -3.93 9.89
C TRP A 92 42.59 -3.01 8.66
N MET A 93 43.39 -3.30 7.64
CA MET A 93 43.19 -2.78 6.30
C MET A 93 42.55 -3.93 5.56
N SER A 94 41.22 -3.85 5.42
CA SER A 94 40.44 -4.71 4.54
C SER A 94 40.89 -4.47 3.10
N GLY A 95 41.92 -5.20 2.68
CA GLY A 95 42.28 -5.37 1.29
C GLY A 95 41.31 -6.33 0.62
N VAL A 96 40.05 -5.92 0.49
CA VAL A 96 39.06 -6.48 -0.43
C VAL A 96 38.32 -5.28 -0.98
N ARG A 97 38.43 -5.04 -2.28
CA ARG A 97 37.58 -4.08 -2.98
C ARG A 97 36.13 -4.54 -2.79
N ASP A 98 35.30 -3.69 -2.23
CA ASP A 98 33.92 -3.91 -1.82
C ASP A 98 33.11 -4.65 -2.90
N ALA A 99 32.85 -5.94 -2.69
CA ALA A 99 31.64 -6.54 -3.23
C ALA A 99 30.50 -6.11 -2.29
N PRO A 100 29.41 -5.50 -2.79
CA PRO A 100 28.32 -5.07 -1.91
C PRO A 100 27.77 -6.29 -1.18
N ILE A 101 27.78 -6.24 0.15
CA ILE A 101 27.06 -7.22 0.97
C ILE A 101 25.58 -7.06 0.60
N LYS A 102 25.04 -8.05 -0.11
CA LYS A 102 23.71 -7.98 -0.71
C LYS A 102 22.67 -8.34 0.36
N ARG A 103 22.44 -7.42 1.31
CA ARG A 103 21.35 -7.55 2.29
C ARG A 103 20.01 -7.70 1.55
N PRO A 104 19.03 -8.44 2.10
CA PRO A 104 17.68 -8.46 1.53
C PRO A 104 17.12 -7.05 1.39
N LYS A 105 16.45 -6.75 0.26
CA LYS A 105 15.85 -5.44 0.04
C LYS A 105 14.68 -5.21 0.98
N THR A 106 14.54 -3.97 1.44
CA THR A 106 13.57 -3.53 2.44
C THR A 106 12.64 -2.45 1.88
N ALA A 107 11.34 -2.64 2.04
CA ALA A 107 10.33 -1.60 1.88
C ALA A 107 9.84 -1.12 3.25
N ILE A 108 9.73 0.20 3.43
CA ILE A 108 8.94 0.75 4.55
C ILE A 108 7.60 1.24 4.02
N PHE A 109 6.53 0.93 4.75
CA PHE A 109 5.19 1.33 4.36
C PHE A 109 4.42 2.05 5.46
N PHE A 110 3.52 2.94 5.04
CA PHE A 110 2.75 3.80 5.93
C PHE A 110 1.25 3.55 5.78
N PRO A 111 0.48 3.54 6.90
CA PRO A 111 -0.94 3.24 6.87
C PRO A 111 -1.79 4.40 6.32
N GLY A 112 -2.94 4.04 5.76
CA GLY A 112 -3.97 5.00 5.34
C GLY A 112 -4.97 5.34 6.45
N GLN A 113 -6.06 6.03 6.10
CA GLN A 113 -7.13 6.40 7.04
C GLN A 113 -7.87 5.17 7.59
N GLY A 114 -8.35 5.25 8.83
CA GLY A 114 -9.10 4.19 9.52
C GLY A 114 -8.33 3.51 10.66
N VAL A 115 -7.08 3.90 10.89
CA VAL A 115 -6.21 3.38 11.96
C VAL A 115 -6.04 4.33 13.15
N GLN A 116 -6.58 5.54 13.05
CA GLN A 116 -6.51 6.56 14.10
C GLN A 116 -7.20 6.07 15.38
N ARG A 117 -6.61 6.41 16.52
CA ARG A 117 -7.20 6.21 17.84
C ARG A 117 -6.78 7.34 18.77
N VAL A 118 -7.69 7.74 19.67
CA VAL A 118 -7.36 8.69 20.73
C VAL A 118 -6.24 8.11 21.60
N GLY A 119 -5.30 8.95 21.99
CA GLY A 119 -4.09 8.58 22.72
C GLY A 119 -3.03 7.85 21.89
N MET A 120 -3.12 7.82 20.55
CA MET A 120 -2.14 7.06 19.73
C MET A 120 -0.69 7.55 19.85
N CYS A 121 -0.48 8.81 20.27
CA CYS A 121 0.84 9.39 20.51
C CYS A 121 1.35 9.20 21.95
N THR A 122 0.46 8.89 22.91
CA THR A 122 0.80 8.85 24.34
C THR A 122 1.91 7.85 24.68
N PRO A 123 1.88 6.58 24.22
CA PRO A 123 2.96 5.64 24.53
C PRO A 123 4.32 6.09 23.99
N TRP A 124 4.34 6.83 22.87
CA TRP A 124 5.58 7.36 22.28
C TRP A 124 6.14 8.53 23.06
N LEU A 125 5.26 9.43 23.52
CA LEU A 125 5.62 10.56 24.38
C LEU A 125 6.15 10.09 25.74
N GLU A 126 5.52 9.06 26.32
CA GLU A 126 5.94 8.48 27.60
C GLU A 126 7.30 7.76 27.48
N ALA A 127 7.51 6.98 26.41
CA ALA A 127 8.74 6.23 26.23
C ALA A 127 9.93 7.09 25.77
N PHE A 128 9.70 8.09 24.91
CA PHE A 128 10.75 8.87 24.26
C PHE A 128 10.46 10.39 24.31
N PRO A 129 10.29 10.99 25.50
CA PRO A 129 9.81 12.37 25.63
C PRO A 129 10.73 13.39 24.96
N GLY A 130 12.05 13.18 25.00
CA GLY A 130 13.04 14.09 24.40
C GLY A 130 13.02 14.16 22.87
N THR A 131 12.40 13.17 22.22
CA THR A 131 12.25 13.13 20.75
C THR A 131 10.81 13.36 20.34
N ALA A 132 9.84 12.79 21.05
CA ALA A 132 8.44 12.92 20.72
C ALA A 132 7.90 14.34 20.95
N LYS A 133 8.24 14.97 22.08
CA LYS A 133 7.65 16.27 22.46
C LYS A 133 7.91 17.37 21.42
N PRO A 134 9.15 17.61 20.93
CA PRO A 134 9.38 18.64 19.92
C PRO A 134 8.64 18.40 18.60
N ILE A 135 8.44 17.13 18.22
CA ILE A 135 7.72 16.77 16.99
C ILE A 135 6.22 17.03 17.17
N LEU A 136 5.66 16.73 18.34
CA LEU A 136 4.27 17.06 18.66
C LEU A 136 4.05 18.58 18.65
N GLU A 137 4.96 19.35 19.23
CA GLU A 137 4.94 20.81 19.17
C GLU A 137 5.03 21.32 17.71
N GLU A 138 5.92 20.74 16.89
CA GLU A 138 6.04 21.07 15.46
C GLU A 138 4.74 20.82 14.68
N ILE A 139 3.94 19.82 15.05
CA ILE A 139 2.64 19.55 14.40
C ILE A 139 1.70 20.73 14.58
N ASP A 140 1.51 21.16 15.83
CA ASP A 140 0.57 22.22 16.16
C ASP A 140 1.07 23.58 15.64
N ASP A 141 2.37 23.85 15.73
CA ASP A 141 2.99 25.05 15.19
C ASP A 141 2.90 25.08 13.65
N THR A 142 3.04 23.95 12.98
CA THR A 142 2.92 23.88 11.51
C THR A 142 1.50 24.17 11.06
N LEU A 143 0.50 23.62 11.75
CA LEU A 143 -0.90 23.75 11.40
C LEU A 143 -1.56 25.00 11.97
N GLN A 144 -0.94 25.65 12.97
CA GLN A 144 -1.51 26.71 13.78
C GLN A 144 -2.85 26.28 14.42
N LEU A 145 -2.93 25.01 14.83
CA LEU A 145 -4.11 24.37 15.40
C LEU A 145 -3.68 23.34 16.46
N PRO A 146 -4.43 23.13 17.55
CA PRO A 146 -4.09 22.17 18.60
C PRO A 146 -4.49 20.74 18.21
N LEU A 147 -3.96 20.23 17.09
CA LEU A 147 -4.25 18.87 16.62
C LEU A 147 -3.76 17.82 17.61
N THR A 148 -2.62 18.05 18.28
CA THR A 148 -2.11 17.12 19.31
C THR A 148 -3.09 16.92 20.45
N LYS A 149 -3.83 17.97 20.85
CA LYS A 149 -4.87 17.87 21.88
C LYS A 149 -6.01 16.93 21.45
N VAL A 150 -6.42 17.02 20.17
CA VAL A 150 -7.43 16.12 19.59
C VAL A 150 -6.92 14.68 19.57
N ILE A 151 -5.64 14.48 19.22
CA ILE A 151 -4.99 13.17 19.22
C ILE A 151 -4.93 12.58 20.63
N GLU A 152 -4.54 13.37 21.62
CA GLU A 152 -4.32 12.93 23.00
C GLU A 152 -5.63 12.65 23.74
N SER A 153 -6.57 13.60 23.71
CA SER A 153 -7.72 13.63 24.62
C SER A 153 -9.04 14.01 23.97
N GLY A 154 -9.06 14.20 22.64
CA GLY A 154 -10.29 14.43 21.89
C GLY A 154 -11.24 13.24 21.93
N THR A 155 -12.46 13.42 21.43
CA THR A 155 -13.39 12.29 21.28
C THR A 155 -13.05 11.45 20.04
N ASN A 156 -13.41 10.16 20.04
CA ASN A 156 -13.25 9.34 18.83
C ASN A 156 -13.99 9.93 17.62
N ALA A 157 -15.15 10.56 17.83
CA ALA A 157 -15.89 11.22 16.77
C ALA A 157 -15.12 12.42 16.20
N GLU A 158 -14.51 13.24 17.06
CA GLU A 158 -13.71 14.39 16.67
C GLU A 158 -12.42 13.99 15.93
N LEU A 159 -11.70 12.98 16.43
CA LEU A 159 -10.48 12.48 15.77
C LEU A 159 -10.80 11.78 14.44
N THR A 160 -11.98 11.16 14.31
CA THR A 160 -12.38 10.45 13.08
C THR A 160 -12.82 11.39 11.96
N LYS A 161 -13.11 12.67 12.26
CA LYS A 161 -13.32 13.69 11.22
C LYS A 161 -12.13 13.71 10.27
N THR A 162 -12.39 13.67 8.97
CA THR A 162 -11.36 13.50 7.93
C THR A 162 -10.23 14.51 8.06
N GLU A 163 -10.57 15.78 8.28
CA GLU A 163 -9.66 16.90 8.45
C GLU A 163 -8.70 16.73 9.64
N ASN A 164 -9.08 15.95 10.66
CA ASN A 164 -8.23 15.64 11.82
C ASN A 164 -7.52 14.30 11.64
N ALA A 165 -8.25 13.26 11.21
CA ALA A 165 -7.73 11.91 11.08
C ALA A 165 -6.52 11.84 10.13
N GLN A 166 -6.62 12.49 8.97
CA GLN A 166 -5.58 12.42 7.96
C GLN A 166 -4.23 13.01 8.42
N PRO A 167 -4.15 14.29 8.85
CA PRO A 167 -2.89 14.83 9.34
C PRO A 167 -2.42 14.10 10.61
N ALA A 168 -3.31 13.65 11.48
CA ALA A 168 -2.94 12.92 12.69
C ALA A 168 -2.22 11.58 12.40
N ILE A 169 -2.73 10.78 11.45
CA ILE A 169 -2.12 9.50 11.08
C ILE A 169 -0.77 9.70 10.41
N MET A 170 -0.69 10.63 9.46
CA MET A 170 0.54 10.95 8.76
C MET A 170 1.60 11.44 9.75
N ALA A 171 1.25 12.39 10.61
CA ALA A 171 2.17 12.96 11.59
C ALA A 171 2.63 11.94 12.63
N THR A 172 1.73 11.09 13.13
CA THR A 172 2.10 9.99 14.03
C THR A 172 3.07 9.02 13.35
N SER A 173 2.90 8.76 12.06
CA SER A 173 3.79 7.85 11.33
C SER A 173 5.20 8.44 11.18
N ILE A 174 5.32 9.75 10.91
CA ILE A 174 6.62 10.44 10.85
C ILE A 174 7.25 10.58 12.25
N LEU A 175 6.45 10.81 13.29
CA LEU A 175 6.90 10.77 14.67
C LEU A 175 7.58 9.43 15.00
N ILE A 176 6.93 8.31 14.66
CA ILE A 176 7.48 6.97 14.90
C ILE A 176 8.77 6.76 14.12
N LEU A 177 8.81 7.17 12.84
CA LEU A 177 10.02 7.07 12.02
C LEU A 177 11.19 7.86 12.65
N ARG A 178 10.95 9.11 13.06
CA ARG A 178 11.99 9.96 13.67
C ARG A 178 12.48 9.43 15.01
N ILE A 179 11.60 8.79 15.81
CA ILE A 179 12.01 8.07 17.02
C ILE A 179 12.91 6.90 16.65
N LEU A 180 12.53 6.11 15.65
CA LEU A 180 13.34 4.98 15.18
C LEU A 180 14.72 5.44 14.71
N GLU A 181 14.79 6.55 13.98
CA GLU A 181 16.05 7.14 13.51
C GLU A 181 16.93 7.65 14.66
N LYS A 182 16.34 8.39 15.60
CA LYS A 182 17.10 9.09 16.65
C LYS A 182 17.45 8.21 17.86
N GLU A 183 16.52 7.36 18.29
CA GLU A 183 16.68 6.55 19.51
C GLU A 183 17.30 5.17 19.23
N PHE A 184 17.08 4.62 18.02
CA PHE A 184 17.56 3.30 17.62
C PHE A 184 18.65 3.34 16.54
N GLY A 185 19.06 4.53 16.10
CA GLY A 185 20.08 4.70 15.08
C GLY A 185 19.70 4.11 13.72
N PHE A 186 18.41 3.95 13.45
CA PHE A 186 17.92 3.43 12.18
C PHE A 186 18.18 4.45 11.08
N LYS A 187 19.09 4.14 10.16
CA LYS A 187 19.38 5.01 9.02
C LYS A 187 18.52 4.63 7.83
N THR A 188 17.47 5.41 7.61
CA THR A 188 16.47 5.14 6.57
C THR A 188 17.10 4.98 5.18
N ASP A 189 18.03 5.86 4.81
CA ASP A 189 18.73 5.83 3.51
C ASP A 189 19.70 4.65 3.33
N GLU A 190 20.26 4.11 4.43
CA GLU A 190 21.15 2.94 4.37
C GLU A 190 20.38 1.60 4.45
N ARG A 191 19.22 1.58 5.12
CA ARG A 191 18.50 0.34 5.50
C ARG A 191 17.22 0.07 4.70
N VAL A 192 16.75 1.07 3.95
CA VAL A 192 15.52 1.01 3.16
C VAL A 192 15.84 1.19 1.68
N ASP A 193 15.17 0.43 0.84
CA ASP A 193 15.35 0.45 -0.61
C ASP A 193 14.18 1.15 -1.32
N ILE A 194 12.99 1.18 -0.70
CA ILE A 194 11.78 1.75 -1.27
C ILE A 194 10.77 2.17 -0.21
N THR A 195 10.04 3.26 -0.45
CA THR A 195 8.93 3.69 0.39
C THR A 195 7.59 3.56 -0.35
N LEU A 196 6.52 3.28 0.38
CA LEU A 196 5.15 3.31 -0.14
C LEU A 196 4.17 3.65 0.98
N GLY A 197 2.94 4.02 0.64
CA GLY A 197 1.93 4.20 1.67
C GLY A 197 0.52 4.08 1.13
N HIS A 198 -0.37 3.50 1.93
CA HIS A 198 -1.73 3.20 1.48
C HIS A 198 -2.56 4.49 1.50
N SER A 199 -3.03 4.93 0.33
CA SER A 199 -3.83 6.16 0.22
C SER A 199 -3.09 7.35 0.87
N LEU A 200 -3.67 7.97 1.91
CA LEU A 200 -3.03 8.98 2.76
C LEU A 200 -1.58 8.66 3.17
N GLY A 201 -1.24 7.39 3.40
CA GLY A 201 0.11 6.99 3.81
C GLY A 201 1.20 7.39 2.80
N GLU A 202 0.85 7.61 1.53
CA GLU A 202 1.78 8.07 0.48
C GLU A 202 2.45 9.39 0.84
N PHE A 203 1.79 10.27 1.59
CA PHE A 203 2.40 11.51 2.08
C PHE A 203 3.51 11.25 3.10
N ALA A 204 3.33 10.29 4.01
CA ALA A 204 4.40 9.88 4.92
C ALA A 204 5.54 9.18 4.15
N ALA A 205 5.21 8.38 3.13
CA ALA A 205 6.19 7.73 2.26
C ALA A 205 7.04 8.74 1.48
N LEU A 206 6.42 9.81 0.97
CA LEU A 206 7.11 10.89 0.27
C LEU A 206 8.01 11.72 1.20
N VAL A 207 7.61 11.93 2.46
CA VAL A 207 8.49 12.54 3.47
C VAL A 207 9.67 11.64 3.78
N ALA A 208 9.44 10.36 4.06
CA ALA A 208 10.50 9.39 4.34
C ALA A 208 11.43 9.18 3.13
N GLY A 209 10.90 9.28 1.91
CA GLY A 209 11.67 9.21 0.66
C GLY A 209 12.37 10.51 0.28
N GLY A 210 12.20 11.59 1.06
CA GLY A 210 12.89 12.87 0.83
C GLY A 210 12.30 13.74 -0.29
N TYR A 211 11.10 13.45 -0.79
CA TYR A 211 10.43 14.26 -1.82
C TYR A 211 9.69 15.47 -1.24
N LEU A 212 9.23 15.38 0.00
CA LEU A 212 8.49 16.43 0.69
C LEU A 212 9.11 16.69 2.06
N THR A 213 9.10 17.96 2.50
CA THR A 213 9.37 18.27 3.91
C THR A 213 8.16 17.86 4.76
N PHE A 214 8.41 17.51 6.03
CA PHE A 214 7.34 17.15 6.95
C PHE A 214 6.27 18.26 7.07
N GLY A 215 6.70 19.51 7.25
CA GLY A 215 5.79 20.64 7.43
C GLY A 215 4.94 20.95 6.18
N ASP A 216 5.51 20.83 4.99
CA ASP A 216 4.75 21.02 3.74
C ASP A 216 3.72 19.90 3.56
N ALA A 217 4.15 18.65 3.74
CA ALA A 217 3.27 17.49 3.61
C ALA A 217 2.13 17.53 4.63
N LEU A 218 2.41 17.95 5.88
CA LEU A 218 1.39 18.10 6.91
C LEU A 218 0.33 19.15 6.54
N LYS A 219 0.76 20.31 6.02
CA LYS A 219 -0.17 21.36 5.51
C LYS A 219 -0.98 20.89 4.32
N MET A 220 -0.36 20.19 3.36
CA MET A 220 -1.05 19.62 2.21
C MET A 220 -2.10 18.61 2.62
N VAL A 221 -1.73 17.67 3.50
CA VAL A 221 -2.65 16.65 4.01
C VAL A 221 -3.81 17.29 4.74
N ARG A 222 -3.56 18.29 5.60
CA ARG A 222 -4.64 19.02 6.28
C ARG A 222 -5.59 19.65 5.28
N ARG A 223 -5.07 20.41 4.30
CA ARG A 223 -5.92 21.10 3.32
C ARG A 223 -6.68 20.12 2.42
N ARG A 224 -6.05 19.05 1.97
CA ARG A 224 -6.69 17.96 1.23
C ARG A 224 -7.86 17.39 2.02
N ALA A 225 -7.62 17.09 3.30
CA ALA A 225 -8.59 16.45 4.16
C ALA A 225 -9.81 17.35 4.45
N GLU A 226 -9.60 18.66 4.63
CA GLU A 226 -10.68 19.65 4.73
C GLU A 226 -11.54 19.66 3.46
N VAL A 227 -10.92 19.78 2.28
CA VAL A 227 -11.69 19.82 1.03
C VAL A 227 -12.44 18.50 0.78
N MET A 228 -11.84 17.35 1.12
CA MET A 228 -12.54 16.07 1.02
C MET A 228 -13.74 15.97 1.99
N ALA A 229 -13.63 16.56 3.18
CA ALA A 229 -14.73 16.66 4.13
C ALA A 229 -15.85 17.56 3.58
N GLU A 230 -15.49 18.74 3.06
CA GLU A 230 -16.40 19.69 2.39
C GLU A 230 -17.17 19.00 1.25
N CYS A 231 -16.48 18.30 0.35
CA CYS A 231 -17.11 17.56 -0.76
C CYS A 231 -18.16 16.54 -0.28
N SER A 232 -17.88 15.88 0.84
CA SER A 232 -18.79 14.88 1.41
C SER A 232 -20.00 15.52 2.07
N GLN A 233 -19.82 16.66 2.75
CA GLN A 233 -20.92 17.41 3.35
C GLN A 233 -21.83 18.03 2.27
N GLU A 234 -21.25 18.56 1.20
CA GLU A 234 -21.98 19.11 0.05
C GLU A 234 -22.82 18.02 -0.63
N ALA A 235 -22.23 16.83 -0.89
CA ALA A 235 -22.96 15.69 -1.42
C ALA A 235 -24.19 15.29 -0.58
N VAL A 236 -24.03 15.26 0.75
CA VAL A 236 -25.15 14.97 1.67
C VAL A 236 -26.20 16.08 1.62
N ALA A 237 -25.79 17.34 1.49
CA ALA A 237 -26.72 18.47 1.41
C ALA A 237 -27.51 18.48 0.08
N GLU A 238 -26.88 18.08 -1.02
CA GLU A 238 -27.47 18.08 -2.37
C GLU A 238 -28.43 16.90 -2.60
N GLU A 239 -27.99 15.67 -2.31
CA GLU A 239 -28.75 14.45 -2.64
C GLU A 239 -29.43 13.82 -1.43
N GLY A 240 -29.04 14.21 -0.22
CA GLY A 240 -29.43 13.50 1.00
C GLY A 240 -28.82 12.10 1.10
N GLY A 241 -29.25 11.36 2.11
CA GLY A 241 -28.79 9.98 2.34
C GLY A 241 -27.38 9.88 2.91
N GLU A 242 -26.77 8.72 2.71
CA GLU A 242 -25.47 8.38 3.29
C GLU A 242 -24.44 8.07 2.22
N PHE A 243 -23.22 8.55 2.45
CA PHE A 243 -22.05 8.28 1.62
C PHE A 243 -21.02 7.51 2.44
N GLY A 244 -20.09 6.87 1.73
CA GLY A 244 -18.98 6.20 2.38
C GLY A 244 -18.34 5.17 1.49
N MET A 245 -17.77 4.16 2.15
CA MET A 245 -16.99 3.11 1.49
C MET A 245 -17.41 1.72 1.97
N VAL A 246 -17.44 0.76 1.05
CA VAL A 246 -17.79 -0.64 1.32
C VAL A 246 -16.70 -1.54 0.77
N ALA A 247 -16.04 -2.30 1.65
CA ALA A 247 -15.07 -3.31 1.24
C ALA A 247 -15.79 -4.57 0.75
N LEU A 248 -15.37 -5.10 -0.40
CA LEU A 248 -15.85 -6.36 -0.96
C LEU A 248 -14.72 -7.39 -0.95
N VAL A 249 -15.03 -8.61 -0.52
CA VAL A 249 -14.09 -9.72 -0.42
C VAL A 249 -14.66 -10.95 -1.14
N CYS A 250 -13.88 -11.49 -2.07
CA CYS A 250 -14.19 -12.71 -2.79
C CYS A 250 -13.33 -13.88 -2.27
N GLU A 251 -13.76 -15.11 -2.56
CA GLU A 251 -13.03 -16.33 -2.19
C GLU A 251 -11.84 -16.62 -3.10
N SER A 252 -11.90 -16.20 -4.37
CA SER A 252 -10.84 -16.39 -5.36
C SER A 252 -10.53 -15.10 -6.11
N GLU A 253 -9.36 -15.07 -6.76
CA GLU A 253 -8.96 -13.98 -7.66
C GLU A 253 -9.83 -13.95 -8.92
N GLU A 254 -10.17 -15.12 -9.47
CA GLU A 254 -11.05 -15.25 -10.65
C GLU A 254 -12.44 -14.63 -10.41
N HIS A 255 -13.04 -14.90 -9.25
CA HIS A 255 -14.32 -14.28 -8.87
C HIS A 255 -14.17 -12.77 -8.67
N MET A 256 -13.02 -12.30 -8.17
CA MET A 256 -12.77 -10.87 -8.04
C MET A 256 -12.63 -10.19 -9.40
N GLN A 257 -11.92 -10.79 -10.36
CA GLN A 257 -11.81 -10.25 -11.71
C GLN A 257 -13.19 -10.19 -12.40
N SER A 258 -13.98 -11.25 -12.26
CA SER A 258 -15.36 -11.30 -12.77
C SER A 258 -16.24 -10.22 -12.14
N LEU A 259 -16.10 -9.99 -10.82
CA LEU A 259 -16.80 -8.94 -10.09
C LEU A 259 -16.40 -7.54 -10.58
N ILE A 260 -15.10 -7.28 -10.74
CA ILE A 260 -14.60 -6.00 -11.25
C ILE A 260 -15.12 -5.74 -12.66
N GLN A 261 -15.10 -6.75 -13.53
CA GLN A 261 -15.64 -6.66 -14.89
C GLN A 261 -17.15 -6.35 -14.85
N GLY A 262 -17.93 -7.07 -14.03
CA GLY A 262 -19.36 -6.82 -13.86
C GLY A 262 -19.67 -5.44 -13.29
N ILE A 263 -18.83 -4.91 -12.40
CA ILE A 263 -18.95 -3.52 -11.91
C ILE A 263 -18.71 -2.55 -13.06
N HIS A 264 -17.65 -2.71 -13.86
CA HIS A 264 -17.38 -1.83 -14.99
C HIS A 264 -18.52 -1.88 -16.03
N GLU A 265 -19.02 -3.07 -16.33
CA GLU A 265 -20.17 -3.25 -17.21
C GLU A 265 -21.41 -2.57 -16.65
N PHE A 266 -21.73 -2.72 -15.37
CA PHE A 266 -22.87 -2.03 -14.76
C PHE A 266 -22.73 -0.50 -14.81
N LEU A 267 -21.53 0.02 -14.56
CA LEU A 267 -21.25 1.46 -14.57
C LEU A 267 -21.21 2.04 -16.00
N ALA A 268 -20.89 1.24 -17.01
CA ALA A 268 -20.82 1.64 -18.42
C ALA A 268 -22.13 1.41 -19.20
N LEU A 269 -22.83 0.29 -18.93
CA LEU A 269 -24.04 -0.18 -19.62
C LEU A 269 -25.34 0.11 -18.87
N GLY A 270 -25.26 0.87 -17.78
CA GLY A 270 -26.46 1.46 -17.19
C GLY A 270 -27.35 2.07 -18.29
N SER A 271 -28.67 2.05 -18.08
CA SER A 271 -29.60 2.76 -18.97
C SER A 271 -29.11 4.20 -19.21
N LYS A 272 -29.62 4.97 -20.19
CA LYS A 272 -29.20 6.39 -20.36
C LYS A 272 -29.33 7.25 -19.07
N ALA A 273 -30.00 6.74 -18.03
CA ALA A 273 -30.10 7.32 -16.69
C ALA A 273 -29.06 6.79 -15.67
N ASP A 274 -28.31 5.72 -15.96
CA ASP A 274 -27.39 5.03 -15.05
C ASP A 274 -25.93 4.99 -15.54
N SER A 275 -25.63 5.43 -16.77
CA SER A 275 -24.26 5.48 -17.28
C SER A 275 -23.44 6.57 -16.58
N HIS A 276 -22.16 6.30 -16.26
CA HIS A 276 -21.26 7.25 -15.59
C HIS A 276 -21.17 8.60 -16.31
N ASP A 277 -21.18 8.60 -17.65
CA ASP A 277 -21.12 9.82 -18.48
C ASP A 277 -22.38 10.70 -18.38
N SER A 278 -23.50 10.13 -17.90
CA SER A 278 -24.79 10.81 -17.75
C SER A 278 -25.13 11.21 -16.31
N LEU A 279 -24.40 10.68 -15.33
CA LEU A 279 -24.68 10.88 -13.90
C LEU A 279 -23.77 11.94 -13.30
N PRO A 280 -24.30 12.85 -12.45
CA PRO A 280 -23.45 13.76 -11.68
C PRO A 280 -22.54 12.95 -10.73
N ALA A 281 -21.36 13.49 -10.41
CA ALA A 281 -20.35 12.79 -9.60
C ALA A 281 -20.89 12.27 -8.26
N VAL A 282 -21.79 13.01 -7.62
CA VAL A 282 -22.46 12.64 -6.37
C VAL A 282 -23.30 11.37 -6.49
N GLN A 283 -23.78 11.07 -7.69
CA GLN A 283 -24.56 9.89 -7.99
C GLN A 283 -23.70 8.73 -8.50
N GLN A 284 -22.39 8.84 -8.58
CA GLN A 284 -21.55 7.76 -9.09
C GLN A 284 -21.06 6.80 -7.98
N VAL A 285 -20.77 5.57 -8.37
CA VAL A 285 -20.03 4.59 -7.55
C VAL A 285 -18.69 4.31 -8.23
N ALA A 286 -17.61 4.31 -7.46
CA ALA A 286 -16.25 4.07 -7.96
C ALA A 286 -15.61 2.88 -7.24
N ILE A 287 -14.67 2.21 -7.91
CA ILE A 287 -13.72 1.30 -7.26
C ILE A 287 -12.61 2.17 -6.66
N ALA A 288 -12.68 2.40 -5.36
CA ALA A 288 -11.75 3.25 -4.63
C ALA A 288 -10.38 2.60 -4.41
N ASN A 289 -10.36 1.30 -4.14
CA ASN A 289 -9.13 0.58 -3.82
C ASN A 289 -9.12 -0.83 -4.44
N LEU A 290 -7.98 -1.21 -5.00
CA LEU A 290 -7.62 -2.61 -5.25
C LEU A 290 -6.62 -3.03 -4.16
N ASN A 291 -7.10 -3.64 -3.07
CA ASN A 291 -6.31 -3.89 -1.87
C ASN A 291 -5.59 -5.25 -1.88
N SER A 292 -6.17 -6.26 -2.51
CA SER A 292 -5.57 -7.59 -2.70
C SER A 292 -6.18 -8.26 -3.92
N LYS A 293 -5.61 -9.40 -4.35
CA LYS A 293 -6.17 -10.23 -5.41
C LYS A 293 -7.65 -10.59 -5.26
N ASN A 294 -8.16 -10.58 -4.02
CA ASN A 294 -9.56 -10.87 -3.72
C ASN A 294 -10.23 -9.83 -2.81
N GLN A 295 -9.75 -8.58 -2.78
CA GLN A 295 -10.40 -7.51 -2.02
C GLN A 295 -10.34 -6.18 -2.76
N ILE A 296 -11.51 -5.56 -2.90
CA ILE A 296 -11.66 -4.19 -3.39
C ILE A 296 -12.46 -3.35 -2.40
N VAL A 297 -12.49 -2.04 -2.63
CA VAL A 297 -13.36 -1.12 -1.90
C VAL A 297 -14.15 -0.29 -2.90
N LEU A 298 -15.46 -0.23 -2.73
CA LEU A 298 -16.33 0.69 -3.44
C LEU A 298 -16.51 1.97 -2.64
N SER A 299 -16.63 3.11 -3.32
CA SER A 299 -16.98 4.39 -2.71
C SER A 299 -18.11 5.08 -3.48
N GLY A 300 -18.94 5.83 -2.76
CA GLY A 300 -20.07 6.58 -3.31
C GLY A 300 -21.26 6.62 -2.36
N SER A 301 -22.46 6.85 -2.91
CA SER A 301 -23.72 6.73 -2.17
C SER A 301 -23.94 5.29 -1.71
N ILE A 302 -24.24 5.08 -0.42
CA ILE A 302 -24.47 3.76 0.17
C ILE A 302 -25.69 3.09 -0.49
N ALA A 303 -26.74 3.85 -0.80
CA ALA A 303 -27.93 3.33 -1.47
C ALA A 303 -27.60 2.78 -2.86
N ARG A 304 -26.74 3.49 -3.61
CA ARG A 304 -26.31 3.05 -4.95
C ARG A 304 -25.35 1.87 -4.90
N ILE A 305 -24.45 1.83 -3.92
CA ILE A 305 -23.59 0.67 -3.68
C ILE A 305 -24.47 -0.57 -3.41
N ASN A 306 -25.49 -0.45 -2.56
CA ASN A 306 -26.41 -1.57 -2.27
C ASN A 306 -27.20 -2.00 -3.50
N THR A 307 -27.59 -1.06 -4.35
CA THR A 307 -28.27 -1.35 -5.62
C THR A 307 -27.35 -2.11 -6.57
N LEU A 308 -26.09 -1.65 -6.72
CA LEU A 308 -25.07 -2.34 -7.50
C LEU A 308 -24.85 -3.77 -6.98
N LEU A 309 -24.68 -3.95 -5.67
CA LEU A 309 -24.50 -5.27 -5.06
C LEU A 309 -25.70 -6.20 -5.29
N THR A 310 -26.92 -5.66 -5.27
CA THR A 310 -28.13 -6.44 -5.56
C THR A 310 -28.15 -6.91 -7.01
N ASN A 311 -27.79 -6.06 -7.96
CA ASN A 311 -27.69 -6.42 -9.37
C ASN A 311 -26.58 -7.45 -9.63
N LEU A 312 -25.41 -7.26 -9.04
CA LEU A 312 -24.29 -8.19 -9.17
C LEU A 312 -24.64 -9.60 -8.65
N ARG A 313 -25.42 -9.68 -7.56
CA ARG A 313 -25.95 -10.97 -7.06
C ARG A 313 -26.94 -11.61 -8.01
N GLN A 314 -27.86 -10.82 -8.56
CA GLN A 314 -28.93 -11.32 -9.43
C GLN A 314 -28.43 -11.79 -10.79
N PHE A 315 -27.51 -11.04 -11.41
CA PHE A 315 -27.05 -11.28 -12.78
C PHE A 315 -25.68 -11.96 -12.84
N GLY A 316 -24.79 -11.66 -11.88
CA GLY A 316 -23.45 -12.21 -11.83
C GLY A 316 -23.32 -13.53 -11.07
N GLY A 317 -24.38 -13.97 -10.36
CA GLY A 317 -24.38 -15.24 -9.62
C GLY A 317 -23.41 -15.31 -8.43
N HIS A 318 -22.79 -14.19 -8.06
CA HIS A 318 -21.80 -14.11 -7.00
C HIS A 318 -22.23 -13.13 -5.91
N ASP A 319 -22.16 -13.56 -4.66
CA ASP A 319 -22.43 -12.72 -3.49
C ASP A 319 -21.12 -12.47 -2.72
N PRO A 320 -20.39 -11.38 -3.00
CA PRO A 320 -19.18 -11.06 -2.25
C PRO A 320 -19.52 -10.72 -0.80
N ARG A 321 -18.67 -11.18 0.12
CA ARG A 321 -18.71 -10.71 1.50
C ARG A 321 -18.41 -9.22 1.50
N HIS A 322 -19.26 -8.42 2.13
CA HIS A 322 -19.11 -6.98 2.12
C HIS A 322 -19.25 -6.38 3.52
N VAL A 323 -18.46 -5.33 3.79
CA VAL A 323 -18.44 -4.63 5.07
C VAL A 323 -18.33 -3.14 4.81
N ARG A 324 -19.25 -2.35 5.38
CA ARG A 324 -19.14 -0.89 5.38
C ARG A 324 -17.96 -0.47 6.26
N LEU A 325 -17.09 0.37 5.70
CA LEU A 325 -15.96 0.93 6.41
C LEU A 325 -16.42 2.09 7.30
N LYS A 326 -15.66 2.36 8.37
CA LYS A 326 -15.84 3.52 9.25
C LYS A 326 -15.31 4.81 8.60
N SER A 327 -15.77 5.07 7.39
CA SER A 327 -15.49 6.27 6.60
C SER A 327 -16.80 6.78 6.06
N ASP A 328 -17.20 7.97 6.51
CA ASP A 328 -18.43 8.64 6.08
C ASP A 328 -18.22 9.48 4.80
N ALA A 329 -17.03 9.39 4.21
CA ALA A 329 -16.65 10.06 2.98
C ALA A 329 -16.33 9.04 1.88
N PRO A 330 -16.79 9.26 0.63
CA PRO A 330 -16.56 8.36 -0.50
C PRO A 330 -15.23 8.69 -1.20
N PHE A 331 -14.11 8.41 -0.53
CA PHE A 331 -12.77 8.69 -1.07
C PHE A 331 -12.49 7.96 -2.39
N HIS A 332 -11.55 8.49 -3.17
CA HIS A 332 -11.13 7.91 -4.47
C HIS A 332 -12.33 7.73 -5.40
N SER A 333 -13.09 8.82 -5.54
CA SER A 333 -14.23 8.94 -6.45
C SER A 333 -14.22 10.30 -7.11
N LEU A 334 -14.99 10.46 -8.19
CA LEU A 334 -15.14 11.74 -8.87
C LEU A 334 -15.72 12.84 -7.98
N LEU A 335 -16.38 12.50 -6.87
CA LEU A 335 -16.82 13.49 -5.87
C LEU A 335 -15.63 14.23 -5.24
N MET A 336 -14.44 13.62 -5.21
CA MET A 336 -13.23 14.24 -4.64
C MET A 336 -12.47 15.13 -5.63
N LYS A 337 -13.05 15.44 -6.80
CA LYS A 337 -12.43 16.29 -7.82
C LYS A 337 -11.99 17.68 -7.30
N PRO A 338 -12.75 18.37 -6.43
CA PRO A 338 -12.29 19.62 -5.82
C PRO A 338 -11.01 19.45 -4.99
N ALA A 339 -10.83 18.31 -4.31
CA ALA A 339 -9.62 18.00 -3.56
C ALA A 339 -8.41 17.73 -4.48
N GLN A 340 -8.62 17.05 -5.62
CA GLN A 340 -7.59 16.91 -6.66
C GLN A 340 -7.12 18.28 -7.18
N GLU A 341 -8.06 19.17 -7.47
CA GLU A 341 -7.74 20.51 -8.01
C GLU A 341 -7.03 21.39 -6.98
N THR A 342 -7.41 21.27 -5.71
CA THR A 342 -6.69 21.89 -4.60
C THR A 342 -5.26 21.35 -4.48
N MET A 343 -5.08 20.04 -4.57
CA MET A 343 -3.75 19.42 -4.55
C MET A 343 -2.89 19.89 -5.73
N LYS A 344 -3.46 19.95 -6.93
CA LYS A 344 -2.79 20.48 -8.12
C LYS A 344 -2.35 21.93 -7.92
N GLN A 345 -3.21 22.78 -7.37
CA GLN A 345 -2.85 24.15 -7.07
C GLN A 345 -1.68 24.23 -6.07
N ILE A 346 -1.65 23.39 -5.04
CA ILE A 346 -0.55 23.41 -4.07
C ILE A 346 0.75 22.90 -4.70
N LEU A 347 0.71 21.81 -5.48
CA LEU A 347 1.88 21.14 -6.03
C LEU A 347 2.57 21.93 -7.15
N TYR A 348 1.81 22.70 -7.93
CA TYR A 348 2.32 23.49 -9.05
C TYR A 348 2.59 24.95 -8.69
N ARG A 349 2.24 25.38 -7.48
CA ARG A 349 2.52 26.74 -6.99
C ARG A 349 3.89 26.78 -6.30
N GLU A 350 4.63 27.86 -6.54
CA GLU A 350 5.84 28.15 -5.77
C GLU A 350 5.50 28.44 -4.31
N THR A 351 6.30 27.88 -3.40
CA THR A 351 6.18 28.22 -1.98
C THR A 351 6.55 29.68 -1.74
N LYS A 352 6.24 30.21 -0.54
CA LYS A 352 6.54 31.62 -0.17
C LYS A 352 8.01 32.01 -0.36
N ASN A 353 8.92 31.04 -0.33
CA ASN A 353 10.36 31.26 -0.44
C ASN A 353 10.88 31.05 -1.88
N GLY A 354 9.99 30.96 -2.87
CA GLY A 354 10.34 30.72 -4.28
C GLY A 354 10.87 29.32 -4.56
N ARG A 355 10.79 28.38 -3.60
CA ARG A 355 11.17 26.98 -3.81
C ARG A 355 9.99 26.16 -4.29
N ASP A 356 10.29 25.12 -5.06
CA ASP A 356 9.38 24.02 -5.32
C ASP A 356 9.07 23.28 -4.02
N ILE A 357 7.82 22.83 -3.87
CA ILE A 357 7.40 22.00 -2.74
C ILE A 357 7.94 20.57 -2.87
N VAL A 358 8.19 20.11 -4.09
CA VAL A 358 8.74 18.79 -4.39
C VAL A 358 10.25 18.87 -4.61
N THR A 359 10.99 18.14 -3.79
CA THR A 359 12.41 17.85 -4.01
C THR A 359 12.56 16.75 -5.05
N TRP A 360 13.44 16.94 -6.02
CA TRP A 360 13.75 15.92 -7.02
C TRP A 360 15.25 15.91 -7.38
N PRO A 361 15.88 14.72 -7.48
CA PRO A 361 15.36 13.41 -7.08
C PRO A 361 15.14 13.32 -5.56
N GLY A 362 14.33 12.38 -5.11
CA GLY A 362 14.26 12.02 -3.69
C GLY A 362 15.49 11.22 -3.25
N ILE A 363 15.51 10.82 -1.97
CA ILE A 363 16.56 9.97 -1.37
C ILE A 363 16.31 8.50 -1.73
N LEU A 364 15.04 8.07 -1.70
CA LEU A 364 14.61 6.70 -1.97
C LEU A 364 13.52 6.69 -3.05
N PRO A 365 13.41 5.66 -3.90
CA PRO A 365 12.22 5.47 -4.73
C PRO A 365 10.95 5.43 -3.89
N CYS A 366 9.87 6.04 -4.38
CA CYS A 366 8.55 6.01 -3.72
C CYS A 366 7.48 5.50 -4.69
N ILE A 367 6.67 4.54 -4.27
CA ILE A 367 5.59 3.96 -5.08
C ILE A 367 4.36 4.86 -5.08
N SER A 368 3.87 5.19 -6.27
CA SER A 368 2.60 5.90 -6.42
C SER A 368 1.39 5.00 -6.17
N ASN A 369 0.38 5.53 -5.47
CA ASN A 369 -0.91 4.85 -5.34
C ASN A 369 -1.68 4.72 -6.66
N VAL A 370 -1.46 5.63 -7.62
CA VAL A 370 -2.23 5.66 -8.87
C VAL A 370 -1.63 4.71 -9.92
N SER A 371 -0.30 4.68 -10.06
CA SER A 371 0.37 3.80 -11.03
C SER A 371 0.71 2.41 -10.46
N GLY A 372 0.89 2.30 -9.15
CA GLY A 372 1.44 1.09 -8.51
C GLY A 372 2.93 0.86 -8.78
N LYS A 373 3.65 1.89 -9.26
CA LYS A 373 5.06 1.88 -9.64
C LYS A 373 5.79 3.11 -9.07
N PRO A 374 7.14 3.13 -9.05
CA PRO A 374 7.89 4.30 -8.59
C PRO A 374 7.61 5.52 -9.46
N PHE A 375 7.65 6.72 -8.86
CA PHE A 375 7.67 7.96 -9.64
C PHE A 375 8.94 8.02 -10.51
N THR A 376 8.78 8.44 -11.76
CA THR A 376 9.88 8.47 -12.75
C THR A 376 10.46 9.87 -12.95
N ASP A 377 9.66 10.90 -12.71
CA ASP A 377 10.07 12.30 -12.75
C ASP A 377 9.21 13.18 -11.82
N LYS A 378 9.63 14.44 -11.67
CA LYS A 378 8.97 15.40 -10.78
C LYS A 378 7.54 15.75 -11.22
N ASP A 379 7.31 15.93 -12.52
CA ASP A 379 6.00 16.34 -13.02
C ASP A 379 5.00 15.20 -12.90
N GLN A 380 5.43 13.97 -13.16
CA GLN A 380 4.66 12.77 -12.91
C GLN A 380 4.31 12.63 -11.41
N LEU A 381 5.24 12.92 -10.49
CA LEU A 381 4.94 12.92 -9.05
C LEU A 381 3.81 13.89 -8.73
N LYS A 382 3.89 15.13 -9.23
CA LYS A 382 2.86 16.15 -9.00
C LYS A 382 1.51 15.77 -9.59
N ASP A 383 1.49 15.24 -10.82
CA ASP A 383 0.26 14.79 -11.49
C ASP A 383 -0.40 13.64 -10.73
N LEU A 384 0.34 12.55 -10.48
CA LEU A 384 -0.20 11.35 -9.86
C LEU A 384 -0.61 11.61 -8.40
N LEU A 385 0.13 12.41 -7.64
CA LEU A 385 -0.22 12.76 -6.27
C LEU A 385 -1.50 13.61 -6.19
N ALA A 386 -1.76 14.48 -7.17
CA ALA A 386 -3.04 15.19 -7.23
C ALA A 386 -4.18 14.21 -7.59
N ARG A 387 -3.96 13.37 -8.59
CA ARG A 387 -4.93 12.37 -9.07
C ARG A 387 -5.29 11.33 -8.01
N SER A 388 -4.42 11.07 -7.03
CA SER A 388 -4.68 10.14 -5.91
C SER A 388 -5.80 10.60 -4.96
N CYS A 389 -6.41 11.76 -5.15
CA CYS A 389 -7.66 12.13 -4.47
C CYS A 389 -8.88 11.43 -5.08
N VAL A 390 -8.83 11.11 -6.38
CA VAL A 390 -9.97 10.66 -7.20
C VAL A 390 -9.76 9.24 -7.71
N GLU A 391 -8.54 8.89 -8.12
CA GLU A 391 -8.28 7.62 -8.80
C GLU A 391 -8.09 6.44 -7.84
N THR A 392 -8.38 5.26 -8.37
CA THR A 392 -8.28 3.99 -7.63
C THR A 392 -6.88 3.76 -7.09
N VAL A 393 -6.78 3.52 -5.79
CA VAL A 393 -5.53 3.10 -5.14
C VAL A 393 -5.16 1.68 -5.57
N GLN A 394 -4.05 1.56 -6.29
CA GLN A 394 -3.51 0.33 -6.87
C GLN A 394 -2.64 -0.47 -5.87
N TRP A 395 -3.05 -0.57 -4.60
CA TRP A 395 -2.23 -1.17 -3.54
C TRP A 395 -1.76 -2.59 -3.85
N TRP A 396 -2.65 -3.43 -4.39
CA TRP A 396 -2.31 -4.79 -4.80
C TRP A 396 -1.22 -4.82 -5.86
N LYS A 397 -1.29 -3.93 -6.87
CA LYS A 397 -0.25 -3.82 -7.90
C LYS A 397 1.07 -3.32 -7.31
N SER A 398 1.03 -2.39 -6.37
CA SER A 398 2.21 -1.93 -5.64
C SER A 398 2.92 -3.09 -4.96
N ILE A 399 2.21 -3.89 -4.17
CA ILE A 399 2.81 -5.03 -3.45
C ILE A 399 3.30 -6.10 -4.41
N LYS A 400 2.54 -6.39 -5.48
CA LYS A 400 2.94 -7.34 -6.52
C LYS A 400 4.23 -6.90 -7.22
N TYR A 401 4.34 -5.63 -7.60
CA TYR A 401 5.56 -5.05 -8.16
C TYR A 401 6.75 -5.19 -7.21
N LEU A 402 6.56 -4.80 -5.94
CA LEU A 402 7.63 -4.88 -4.93
C LEU A 402 8.13 -6.32 -4.74
N HIS A 403 7.21 -7.28 -4.65
CA HIS A 403 7.55 -8.66 -4.39
C HIS A 403 8.11 -9.38 -5.62
N GLU A 404 7.44 -9.26 -6.77
CA GLU A 404 7.75 -10.04 -7.96
C GLU A 404 8.86 -9.41 -8.81
N GLU A 405 8.91 -8.08 -8.94
CA GLU A 405 9.87 -7.39 -9.81
C GLU A 405 11.04 -6.83 -9.01
N GLU A 406 10.79 -6.09 -7.92
CA GLU A 406 11.87 -5.51 -7.10
C GLU A 406 12.54 -6.52 -6.17
N LYS A 407 11.91 -7.68 -5.95
CA LYS A 407 12.38 -8.73 -5.03
C LYS A 407 12.54 -8.22 -3.60
N ILE A 408 11.63 -7.36 -3.14
CA ILE A 408 11.56 -6.95 -1.73
C ILE A 408 11.18 -8.17 -0.87
N MET A 409 12.02 -8.41 0.13
CA MET A 409 11.82 -9.49 1.11
C MET A 409 11.46 -8.97 2.50
N ARG A 410 11.86 -7.75 2.85
CA ARG A 410 11.63 -7.14 4.17
C ARG A 410 10.61 -6.00 4.05
N TYR A 411 9.55 -6.04 4.84
CA TYR A 411 8.49 -5.02 4.84
C TYR A 411 8.29 -4.51 6.26
N VAL A 412 8.46 -3.20 6.47
CA VAL A 412 8.31 -2.59 7.80
C VAL A 412 7.20 -1.53 7.75
N GLY A 413 6.10 -1.82 8.43
CA GLY A 413 5.01 -0.88 8.60
C GLY A 413 5.33 0.12 9.71
N ILE A 414 5.23 1.42 9.44
CA ILE A 414 5.46 2.46 10.42
C ILE A 414 4.19 3.31 10.54
N GLY A 415 3.57 3.33 11.72
CA GLY A 415 2.35 4.10 11.94
C GLY A 415 1.36 3.41 12.87
N PRO A 416 0.24 4.08 13.18
CA PRO A 416 -0.80 3.50 14.02
C PRO A 416 -1.51 2.32 13.32
N GLY A 417 -1.94 1.35 14.13
CA GLY A 417 -2.78 0.24 13.69
C GLY A 417 -2.08 -0.85 12.86
N LYS A 418 -2.74 -2.00 12.70
CA LYS A 418 -2.16 -3.20 12.06
C LYS A 418 -2.70 -3.49 10.65
N VAL A 419 -3.58 -2.63 10.13
CA VAL A 419 -4.26 -2.85 8.84
C VAL A 419 -3.27 -2.96 7.68
N GLY A 420 -2.32 -2.02 7.57
CA GLY A 420 -1.31 -2.05 6.51
C GLY A 420 -0.48 -3.34 6.52
N ARG A 421 -0.02 -3.76 7.71
CA ARG A 421 0.72 -5.02 7.90
C ARG A 421 -0.10 -6.22 7.42
N ASN A 422 -1.39 -6.26 7.77
CA ASN A 422 -2.29 -7.34 7.36
C ASN A 422 -2.49 -7.39 5.85
N LEU A 423 -2.63 -6.24 5.19
CA LEU A 423 -2.75 -6.18 3.73
C LEU A 423 -1.48 -6.67 3.03
N VAL A 424 -0.30 -6.23 3.48
CA VAL A 424 0.98 -6.69 2.91
C VAL A 424 1.15 -8.19 3.13
N GLY A 425 1.02 -8.66 4.37
CA GLY A 425 1.25 -10.07 4.71
C GLY A 425 0.23 -11.04 4.10
N LYS A 426 -0.94 -10.56 3.66
CA LYS A 426 -1.88 -11.36 2.88
C LYS A 426 -1.36 -11.70 1.48
N GLU A 427 -0.58 -10.80 0.88
CA GLU A 427 -0.02 -10.98 -0.47
C GLU A 427 1.31 -11.72 -0.45
N VAL A 428 2.22 -11.33 0.45
CA VAL A 428 3.61 -11.86 0.45
C VAL A 428 3.84 -12.94 1.52
N GLY A 429 2.83 -13.25 2.33
CA GLY A 429 2.95 -14.13 3.49
C GLY A 429 3.51 -13.43 4.74
N MET A 430 3.06 -13.86 5.93
CA MET A 430 3.41 -13.22 7.21
C MET A 430 4.77 -13.61 7.81
N LYS A 431 5.64 -14.33 7.11
CA LYS A 431 6.76 -14.99 7.81
C LYS A 431 7.90 -14.04 8.14
N GLY A 432 8.23 -13.96 9.44
CA GLY A 432 9.56 -13.71 9.93
C GLY A 432 9.73 -14.15 11.39
N SER A 433 10.23 -15.38 11.61
CA SER A 433 11.02 -15.76 12.80
C SER A 433 12.44 -16.13 12.34
N VAL A 434 12.95 -15.39 11.32
CA VAL A 434 14.24 -15.54 10.59
C VAL A 434 14.28 -16.80 9.68
N LYS A 435 14.95 -16.93 8.51
CA LYS A 435 15.87 -16.09 7.71
C LYS A 435 15.27 -15.66 6.36
N GLY A 436 15.62 -14.44 5.93
CA GLY A 436 15.48 -13.90 4.57
C GLY A 436 14.56 -12.68 4.46
N GLY A 437 13.37 -12.73 5.07
CA GLY A 437 12.37 -11.69 4.90
C GLY A 437 11.28 -11.73 5.96
N GLY A 438 10.38 -10.75 5.89
CA GLY A 438 9.19 -10.70 6.74
C GLY A 438 8.41 -9.41 6.67
N VAL A 439 7.24 -9.43 7.30
CA VAL A 439 6.33 -8.29 7.37
C VAL A 439 6.13 -7.91 8.83
N TRP A 440 6.68 -6.76 9.19
CA TRP A 440 6.62 -6.20 10.53
C TRP A 440 5.77 -4.94 10.58
N GLY A 441 5.41 -4.53 11.79
CA GLY A 441 4.71 -3.28 12.04
C GLY A 441 5.16 -2.68 13.36
N ILE A 442 5.53 -1.41 13.34
CA ILE A 442 5.90 -0.62 14.51
C ILE A 442 4.69 0.27 14.84
N THR A 443 3.85 -0.23 15.74
CA THR A 443 2.60 0.41 16.17
C THR A 443 2.62 0.81 17.65
N SER A 444 3.64 0.36 18.39
CA SER A 444 3.92 0.73 19.77
C SER A 444 5.43 0.71 20.07
N PRO A 445 5.91 1.40 21.12
CA PRO A 445 7.32 1.41 21.51
C PRO A 445 7.95 0.03 21.67
N LYS A 446 7.17 -0.93 22.20
CA LYS A 446 7.64 -2.31 22.46
C LYS A 446 8.04 -3.06 21.18
N GLU A 447 7.45 -2.70 20.04
CA GLU A 447 7.73 -3.36 18.77
C GLU A 447 9.02 -2.81 18.12
N MET A 448 9.63 -1.72 18.61
CA MET A 448 10.84 -1.14 18.00
C MET A 448 12.05 -2.07 18.11
N GLU A 449 12.36 -2.55 19.32
CA GLU A 449 13.49 -3.45 19.56
C GLU A 449 13.34 -4.76 18.77
N GLU A 450 12.13 -5.34 18.78
CA GLU A 450 11.83 -6.58 18.05
C GLU A 450 12.07 -6.42 16.53
N VAL A 451 11.64 -5.30 15.95
CA VAL A 451 11.83 -5.03 14.51
C VAL A 451 13.28 -4.74 14.19
N MET A 452 13.99 -3.98 15.03
CA MET A 452 15.41 -3.71 14.82
C MET A 452 16.23 -4.99 14.87
N GLN A 453 15.98 -5.85 15.88
CA GLN A 453 16.62 -7.16 15.98
C GLN A 453 16.33 -8.02 14.75
N ALA A 454 15.07 -8.08 14.30
CA ALA A 454 14.72 -8.87 13.12
C ALA A 454 15.40 -8.36 11.83
N LEU A 455 15.57 -7.04 11.69
CA LEU A 455 16.32 -6.46 10.57
C LEU A 455 17.80 -6.82 10.64
N ASP A 456 18.42 -6.73 11.81
CA ASP A 456 19.83 -7.05 12.01
C ASP A 456 20.10 -8.56 11.79
N GLU A 457 19.20 -9.43 12.25
CA GLU A 457 19.28 -10.89 12.05
C GLU A 457 19.11 -11.30 10.58
N THR A 458 18.42 -10.47 9.78
CA THR A 458 18.20 -10.72 8.35
C THR A 458 19.23 -10.03 7.45
N GLU A 459 20.09 -9.17 7.99
CA GLU A 459 21.02 -8.34 7.21
C GLU A 459 22.02 -9.18 6.39
N ASN A 460 22.43 -10.34 6.92
CA ASN A 460 23.34 -11.29 6.27
C ASN A 460 22.62 -12.52 5.69
N ALA A 461 21.28 -12.50 5.62
CA ALA A 461 20.55 -13.59 4.98
C ALA A 461 20.73 -13.49 3.46
N GLU A 462 21.27 -14.55 2.83
CA GLU A 462 21.36 -14.60 1.37
C GLU A 462 19.96 -14.55 0.76
N ALA A 463 19.79 -13.72 -0.28
CA ALA A 463 18.59 -13.75 -1.10
C ALA A 463 18.65 -15.00 -1.97
N GLU A 464 17.81 -16.00 -1.68
CA GLU A 464 17.66 -17.22 -2.50
C GLU A 464 17.02 -16.93 -3.86
#